data_AF-A0A8C5Q7Z4-F1
#
_entry.id   AF-A0A8C5Q7Z4-F1
#
_cell.length_a   1.000
_cell.length_b   1.000
_cell.length_c   1.000
_cell.angle_alpha   90.00
_cell.angle_beta   90.00
_cell.angle_gamma   90.00
#
_symmetry.space_group_name_H-M   'P 1'
#
loop_
_entity.id
_entity.type
_entity.pdbx_description
1 polymer ?
#
loop_
_entity_poly.entity_id
_entity_poly.type
_entity_poly.pdbx_seq_one_letter_code
_entity_poly.pdbx_strand_id
1 'polypeptide(L)'
;MLQMDLRREPFKTKDNNRPMCRAADIKNKPSQSGERICTVERAASPRVNPTERQGTEVAHALGIGAAAPAGPSLLSTWGEELAQAMLEMDMLTEQEYAMDFFTYMMRKQSAHVFRPVDIPKSVTAEMRNVLVDWLIQVHEYLALEEETLYLAVYLLNFYLSERRIHTSKLQLLASTCLFIACKIEESLIPEPAELCFMMGDAYGKKELLKMERKVLYRLRFDLSYTQPVHFLRLLSLTGKCPEKISFLAMYFMELTLREADGMMIEPALLACAALRLAQVVVTLSCGLQMSPAVPRLYSYSDAELLGSLQLMARSALRSDANSTWQKFSRPQRLEVSAEPALSAKNLRRCIGSLSLQRQAACPVTD
;
A
#
# COMPACT_ATOMS: atom_id res chain seq x y z
N MET A 1 -1.28 0.00 37.23
CA MET A 1 -0.72 -1.01 36.29
C MET A 1 -1.89 -1.76 35.70
N LEU A 2 -2.30 -1.43 34.47
CA LEU A 2 -3.21 -2.26 33.68
C LEU A 2 -2.33 -2.83 32.56
N GLN A 3 -1.96 -4.10 32.68
CA GLN A 3 -1.31 -4.84 31.61
C GLN A 3 -2.26 -4.80 30.41
N MET A 4 -1.77 -4.36 29.26
CA MET A 4 -2.39 -4.75 28.00
C MET A 4 -2.35 -6.28 27.99
N ASP A 5 -3.52 -6.91 27.95
CA ASP A 5 -3.63 -8.37 27.87
C ASP A 5 -3.09 -8.79 26.49
N LEU A 6 -1.78 -9.03 26.45
CA LEU A 6 -0.94 -9.26 25.26
C LEU A 6 -1.13 -10.66 24.65
N ARG A 7 -2.14 -11.41 25.08
CA ARG A 7 -2.48 -12.73 24.54
C ARG A 7 -3.99 -12.82 24.34
N ARG A 8 -4.50 -12.19 23.29
CA ARG A 8 -5.81 -12.54 22.75
C ARG A 8 -5.59 -13.60 21.67
N GLU A 9 -6.27 -14.73 21.82
CA GLU A 9 -6.38 -15.75 20.78
C GLU A 9 -6.87 -15.10 19.47
N PRO A 10 -6.37 -15.54 18.29
CA PRO A 10 -6.81 -15.00 17.02
C PRO A 10 -8.34 -15.10 16.88
N PHE A 11 -8.96 -14.07 16.32
CA PHE A 11 -10.41 -14.08 16.11
C PHE A 11 -10.79 -15.29 15.24
N LYS A 12 -11.69 -16.14 15.74
CA LYS A 12 -12.27 -17.23 14.94
C LYS A 12 -13.02 -16.63 13.76
N THR A 13 -12.68 -17.05 12.55
CA THR A 13 -13.29 -16.57 11.30
C THR A 13 -14.80 -16.82 11.27
N LYS A 14 -15.58 -15.84 10.78
CA LYS A 14 -16.99 -16.04 10.42
C LYS A 14 -17.06 -17.04 9.25
N ASP A 15 -17.97 -18.02 9.33
CA ASP A 15 -18.24 -18.96 8.23
C ASP A 15 -18.72 -18.23 6.97
N ASN A 16 -17.99 -18.39 5.86
CA ASN A 16 -18.23 -17.74 4.56
C ASN A 16 -19.39 -18.36 3.75
N ASN A 17 -20.58 -18.50 4.36
CA ASN A 17 -21.76 -19.00 3.65
C ASN A 17 -22.95 -18.04 3.77
N ARG A 18 -22.87 -16.88 3.11
CA ARG A 18 -24.07 -16.09 2.79
C ARG A 18 -24.11 -15.74 1.30
N PRO A 19 -25.20 -16.02 0.58
CA PRO A 19 -25.31 -15.67 -0.84
C PRO A 19 -25.38 -14.15 -1.02
N MET A 20 -24.73 -13.64 -2.06
CA MET A 20 -24.89 -12.27 -2.56
C MET A 20 -26.37 -12.01 -2.90
N CYS A 21 -27.01 -11.08 -2.20
CA CYS A 21 -28.34 -10.58 -2.57
C CYS A 21 -28.21 -9.61 -3.76
N ARG A 22 -28.81 -9.99 -4.90
CA ARG A 22 -28.97 -9.14 -6.09
C ARG A 22 -29.84 -7.92 -5.76
N ALA A 23 -29.39 -6.73 -6.18
CA ALA A 23 -30.16 -5.50 -6.13
C ALA A 23 -31.42 -5.60 -6.99
N ALA A 24 -32.56 -5.18 -6.44
CA ALA A 24 -33.84 -5.11 -7.13
C ALA A 24 -34.10 -3.67 -7.63
N ASP A 25 -34.75 -3.59 -8.78
CA ASP A 25 -35.09 -2.42 -9.59
C ASP A 25 -35.75 -1.26 -8.82
N ILE A 26 -35.31 -0.03 -9.08
CA ILE A 26 -36.07 1.20 -8.76
C ILE A 26 -36.27 2.01 -10.03
N LYS A 27 -37.55 2.24 -10.35
CA LYS A 27 -38.08 2.91 -11.54
C LYS A 27 -37.90 4.44 -11.50
N ASN A 28 -37.56 5.00 -12.65
CA ASN A 28 -37.52 6.42 -12.99
C ASN A 28 -38.87 7.16 -12.81
N LYS A 29 -38.81 8.43 -12.38
CA LYS A 29 -39.65 9.54 -12.87
C LYS A 29 -38.98 10.91 -12.60
N PRO A 30 -39.14 11.91 -13.49
CA PRO A 30 -38.32 13.12 -13.50
C PRO A 30 -39.01 14.32 -12.80
N SER A 31 -38.22 15.25 -12.28
CA SER A 31 -38.70 16.59 -11.92
C SER A 31 -37.66 17.66 -12.25
N GLN A 32 -38.14 18.66 -12.98
CA GLN A 32 -37.46 19.84 -13.50
C GLN A 32 -37.20 20.87 -12.39
N SER A 33 -36.05 21.57 -12.43
CA SER A 33 -35.99 23.02 -12.15
C SER A 33 -34.61 23.62 -12.42
N GLY A 34 -34.52 24.41 -13.50
CA GLY A 34 -33.85 25.71 -13.61
C GLY A 34 -32.38 25.88 -13.19
N GLU A 35 -31.46 25.79 -14.17
CA GLU A 35 -30.11 26.35 -14.06
C GLU A 35 -30.02 27.73 -14.73
N ARG A 36 -29.50 28.72 -14.00
CA ARG A 36 -29.09 30.03 -14.53
C ARG A 36 -27.65 29.92 -15.03
N ILE A 37 -27.47 30.12 -16.34
CA ILE A 37 -26.16 30.18 -16.99
C ILE A 37 -25.59 31.60 -16.81
N CYS A 38 -24.50 31.74 -16.06
CA CYS A 38 -23.66 32.94 -16.10
C CYS A 38 -22.53 32.73 -17.13
N THR A 39 -22.59 33.49 -18.22
CA THR A 39 -21.52 33.61 -19.21
C THR A 39 -20.36 34.43 -18.64
N VAL A 40 -19.14 33.89 -18.68
CA VAL A 40 -17.90 34.67 -18.51
C VAL A 40 -17.02 34.46 -19.74
N GLU A 41 -16.55 35.59 -20.27
CA GLU A 41 -15.88 35.75 -21.56
C GLU A 41 -14.53 35.03 -21.65
N ARG A 42 -14.24 34.52 -22.86
CA ARG A 42 -12.96 33.90 -23.24
C ARG A 42 -11.87 34.96 -23.43
N ALA A 43 -10.82 34.90 -22.62
CA ALA A 43 -9.52 35.49 -22.95
C ALA A 43 -8.66 34.43 -23.66
N ALA A 44 -8.17 34.76 -24.86
CA ALA A 44 -7.31 33.90 -25.67
C ALA A 44 -5.91 33.76 -25.04
N SER A 45 -5.44 32.51 -24.89
CA SER A 45 -4.05 32.19 -24.53
C SER A 45 -3.30 31.59 -25.73
N PRO A 46 -1.98 31.85 -25.87
CA PRO A 46 -1.22 31.49 -27.05
C PRO A 46 -1.02 29.96 -27.15
N ARG A 47 -1.17 29.44 -28.37
CA ARG A 47 -0.93 28.03 -28.71
C ARG A 47 0.55 27.70 -28.52
N VAL A 48 0.85 26.90 -27.51
CA VAL A 48 2.11 26.15 -27.38
C VAL A 48 1.70 24.67 -27.33
N ASN A 49 2.32 23.84 -28.18
CA ASN A 49 1.96 22.42 -28.31
C ASN A 49 2.06 21.69 -26.95
N PRO A 50 0.98 21.04 -26.46
CA PRO A 50 0.95 20.41 -25.13
C PRO A 50 1.83 19.16 -24.99
N THR A 51 2.08 18.47 -26.10
CA THR A 51 2.68 17.13 -26.13
C THR A 51 4.19 17.10 -25.82
N GLU A 52 4.94 18.15 -26.15
CA GLU A 52 6.40 18.19 -25.90
C GLU A 52 6.75 18.55 -24.44
N ARG A 53 5.92 19.36 -23.77
CA ARG A 53 6.12 19.73 -22.35
C ARG A 53 5.73 18.60 -21.39
N GLN A 54 4.69 17.84 -21.71
CA GLN A 54 4.29 16.68 -20.91
C GLN A 54 5.36 15.58 -20.92
N GLY A 55 5.97 15.28 -22.08
CA GLY A 55 7.03 14.26 -22.16
C GLY A 55 8.27 14.58 -21.32
N THR A 56 8.67 15.86 -21.25
CA THR A 56 9.85 16.30 -20.47
C THR A 56 9.57 16.35 -18.96
N GLU A 57 8.38 16.80 -18.54
CA GLU A 57 7.98 16.81 -17.12
C GLU A 57 7.70 15.41 -16.56
N VAL A 58 7.20 14.49 -17.38
CA VAL A 58 6.98 13.10 -16.98
C VAL A 58 8.30 12.34 -16.87
N ALA A 59 9.25 12.55 -17.79
CA ALA A 59 10.59 11.96 -17.69
C ALA A 59 11.35 12.41 -16.42
N HIS A 60 11.22 13.69 -16.04
CA HIS A 60 11.81 14.22 -14.81
C HIS A 60 11.11 13.69 -13.55
N ALA A 61 9.79 13.51 -13.56
CA ALA A 61 9.05 12.91 -12.44
C ALA A 61 9.30 11.40 -12.29
N LEU A 62 9.70 10.72 -13.36
CA LEU A 62 10.00 9.28 -13.40
C LEU A 62 11.49 8.95 -13.21
N GLY A 63 12.37 9.95 -13.04
CA GLY A 63 13.80 9.73 -12.80
C GLY A 63 14.55 9.06 -13.96
N ILE A 64 14.04 9.17 -15.20
CA ILE A 64 14.65 8.53 -16.38
C ILE A 64 15.92 9.29 -16.74
N GLY A 65 17.09 8.69 -16.50
CA GLY A 65 18.36 9.21 -17.00
C GLY A 65 18.36 9.33 -18.52
N ALA A 66 19.03 10.36 -19.04
CA ALA A 66 19.01 10.83 -20.44
C ALA A 66 19.58 9.87 -21.52
N ALA A 67 19.48 8.56 -21.34
CA ALA A 67 19.95 7.56 -22.28
C ALA A 67 18.83 6.57 -22.66
N ALA A 68 17.86 7.04 -23.45
CA ALA A 68 16.88 6.19 -24.12
C ALA A 68 17.10 6.25 -25.65
N PRO A 69 17.18 5.12 -26.36
CA PRO A 69 17.37 5.11 -27.81
C PRO A 69 16.07 5.51 -28.53
N ALA A 70 16.24 6.14 -29.68
CA ALA A 70 15.17 6.60 -30.57
C ALA A 70 14.38 5.42 -31.17
N GLY A 71 13.34 4.99 -30.48
CA GLY A 71 12.22 4.19 -31.00
C GLY A 71 10.90 4.90 -30.71
N PRO A 72 9.72 4.33 -31.02
CA PRO A 72 8.44 4.89 -30.56
C PRO A 72 8.61 5.23 -29.07
N SER A 73 8.35 6.49 -28.72
CA SER A 73 8.75 7.05 -27.43
C SER A 73 8.43 6.06 -26.33
N LEU A 74 9.41 5.59 -25.55
CA LEU A 74 9.21 4.60 -24.47
C LEU A 74 7.93 4.88 -23.65
N LEU A 75 7.66 6.16 -23.43
CA LEU A 75 6.47 6.70 -22.80
C LEU A 75 5.12 6.26 -23.41
N SER A 76 5.01 6.18 -24.75
CA SER A 76 3.77 5.76 -25.42
C SER A 76 3.51 4.27 -25.23
N THR A 77 4.55 3.45 -25.30
CA THR A 77 4.43 2.00 -25.02
C THR A 77 4.04 1.74 -23.56
N TRP A 78 4.52 2.58 -22.63
CA TRP A 78 4.18 2.45 -21.20
C TRP A 78 2.74 2.84 -20.89
N GLY A 79 2.23 3.88 -21.56
CA GLY A 79 0.83 4.26 -21.40
C GLY A 79 -0.11 3.14 -21.81
N GLU A 80 0.22 2.42 -22.88
CA GLU A 80 -0.54 1.25 -23.34
C GLU A 80 -0.47 0.08 -22.33
N GLU A 81 0.72 -0.23 -21.80
CA GLU A 81 0.87 -1.29 -20.79
C GLU A 81 0.13 -0.98 -19.49
N LEU A 82 0.20 0.26 -19.01
CA LEU A 82 -0.53 0.70 -17.82
C LEU A 82 -2.04 0.73 -18.05
N ALA A 83 -2.49 1.19 -19.22
CA ALA A 83 -3.90 1.16 -19.60
C ALA A 83 -4.43 -0.28 -19.65
N GLN A 84 -3.65 -1.20 -20.23
CA GLN A 84 -3.99 -2.62 -20.26
C GLN A 84 -4.05 -3.23 -18.86
N ALA A 85 -3.12 -2.89 -17.97
CA ALA A 85 -3.17 -3.32 -16.58
C ALA A 85 -4.41 -2.79 -15.85
N MET A 86 -4.83 -1.55 -16.13
CA MET A 86 -6.06 -0.98 -15.58
C MET A 86 -7.32 -1.69 -16.11
N LEU A 87 -7.35 -2.07 -17.38
CA LEU A 87 -8.44 -2.91 -17.92
C LEU A 87 -8.56 -4.27 -17.21
N GLU A 88 -7.44 -4.90 -16.91
CA GLU A 88 -7.41 -6.17 -16.16
C GLU A 88 -7.94 -6.01 -14.72
N MET A 89 -7.93 -4.80 -14.19
CA MET A 89 -8.54 -4.42 -12.89
C MET A 89 -9.98 -3.92 -13.02
N ASP A 90 -10.64 -4.14 -14.17
CA ASP A 90 -12.01 -3.69 -14.48
C ASP A 90 -12.19 -2.15 -14.50
N MET A 91 -11.09 -1.40 -14.71
CA MET A 91 -11.10 0.06 -14.82
C MET A 91 -11.27 0.51 -16.28
N LEU A 92 -12.45 0.23 -16.84
CA LEU A 92 -12.75 0.37 -18.27
C LEU A 92 -12.68 1.81 -18.79
N THR A 93 -13.08 2.78 -17.98
CA THR A 93 -13.15 4.20 -18.35
C THR A 93 -11.91 4.98 -17.93
N GLU A 94 -11.24 4.54 -16.88
CA GLU A 94 -10.12 5.24 -16.26
C GLU A 94 -8.80 4.95 -16.96
N GLN A 95 -8.71 3.85 -17.71
CA GLN A 95 -7.50 3.46 -18.46
C GLN A 95 -7.00 4.56 -19.43
N GLU A 96 -7.88 5.42 -19.94
CA GLU A 96 -7.50 6.57 -20.79
C GLU A 96 -6.59 7.55 -20.04
N TYR A 97 -6.70 7.58 -18.71
CA TYR A 97 -5.92 8.41 -17.79
C TYR A 97 -4.79 7.64 -17.11
N ALA A 98 -4.44 6.44 -17.58
CA ALA A 98 -3.47 5.58 -16.89
C ALA A 98 -2.13 6.27 -16.60
N MET A 99 -1.59 6.98 -17.60
CA MET A 99 -0.35 7.74 -17.45
C MET A 99 -0.49 8.92 -16.49
N ASP A 100 -1.63 9.62 -16.52
CA ASP A 100 -1.89 10.76 -15.65
C ASP A 100 -2.02 10.31 -14.20
N PHE A 101 -2.74 9.21 -13.96
CA PHE A 101 -2.89 8.58 -12.65
C PHE A 101 -1.53 8.12 -12.10
N PHE A 102 -0.77 7.38 -12.90
CA PHE A 102 0.55 6.90 -12.48
C PHE A 102 1.50 8.07 -12.18
N THR A 103 1.56 9.07 -13.07
CA THR A 103 2.39 10.26 -12.87
C THR A 103 1.96 11.05 -11.63
N TYR A 104 0.66 11.17 -11.39
CA TYR A 104 0.12 11.82 -10.20
C TYR A 104 0.54 11.09 -8.91
N MET A 105 0.37 9.76 -8.87
CA MET A 105 0.82 8.94 -7.73
C MET A 105 2.32 9.12 -7.48
N MET A 106 3.12 9.06 -8.55
CA MET A 106 4.57 9.21 -8.49
C MET A 106 4.99 10.57 -7.90
N ARG A 107 4.32 11.66 -8.29
CA ARG A 107 4.60 13.01 -7.77
C ARG A 107 4.12 13.21 -6.33
N LYS A 108 3.03 12.55 -5.93
CA LYS A 108 2.42 12.72 -4.61
C LYS A 108 3.03 11.86 -3.52
N GLN A 109 3.64 10.73 -3.87
CA GLN A 109 4.08 9.74 -2.89
C GLN A 109 5.05 10.27 -1.82
N SER A 110 5.93 11.20 -2.18
CA SER A 110 6.93 11.77 -1.27
C SER A 110 6.31 12.59 -0.13
N ALA A 111 5.10 13.12 -0.32
CA ALA A 111 4.34 13.80 0.72
C ALA A 111 3.80 12.83 1.79
N HIS A 112 3.76 11.54 1.50
CA HIS A 112 3.26 10.50 2.40
C HIS A 112 4.37 9.76 3.15
N VAL A 113 5.62 10.19 2.99
CA VAL A 113 6.78 9.64 3.71
C VAL A 113 7.00 10.41 5.00
N PHE A 114 7.13 9.69 6.11
CA PHE A 114 7.45 10.27 7.40
C PHE A 114 8.95 10.56 7.51
N ARG A 115 9.34 11.50 8.37
CA ARG A 115 10.76 11.76 8.70
C ARG A 115 11.11 11.07 10.02
N PRO A 116 12.41 10.84 10.34
CA PRO A 116 12.77 10.15 11.59
C PRO A 116 12.34 10.93 12.84
N VAL A 117 12.22 12.26 12.72
CA VAL A 117 11.72 13.15 13.77
C VAL A 117 10.23 12.97 14.07
N ASP A 118 9.49 12.42 13.10
CA ASP A 118 8.04 12.19 13.19
C ASP A 118 7.73 10.86 13.92
N ILE A 119 8.76 10.06 14.25
CA ILE A 119 8.60 8.83 15.04
C ILE A 119 8.08 9.18 16.45
N PRO A 120 6.90 8.67 16.85
CA PRO A 120 6.26 9.07 18.09
C PRO A 120 7.09 8.71 19.33
N LYS A 121 7.65 9.71 20.02
CA LYS A 121 8.44 9.45 21.25
C LYS A 121 7.61 8.86 22.40
N SER A 122 6.29 9.04 22.37
CA SER A 122 5.38 8.55 23.41
C SER A 122 4.92 7.10 23.21
N VAL A 123 5.16 6.52 22.04
CA VAL A 123 4.76 5.14 21.71
C VAL A 123 6.01 4.39 21.29
N THR A 124 6.38 3.34 22.03
CA THR A 124 7.56 2.55 21.67
C THR A 124 7.29 1.77 20.38
N ALA A 125 8.36 1.41 19.66
CA ALA A 125 8.25 0.58 18.45
C ALA A 125 7.51 -0.74 18.75
N GLU A 126 7.74 -1.33 19.93
CA GLU A 126 7.06 -2.55 20.38
C GLU A 126 5.56 -2.35 20.56
N MET A 127 5.14 -1.26 21.22
CA MET A 127 3.72 -0.95 21.41
C MET A 127 3.01 -0.75 20.07
N ARG A 128 3.68 -0.08 19.13
CA ARG A 128 3.16 0.08 17.76
C ARG A 128 3.08 -1.26 17.04
N ASN A 129 4.11 -2.11 17.15
CA ASN A 129 4.15 -3.43 16.52
C ASN A 129 2.93 -4.27 16.95
N VAL A 130 2.69 -4.39 18.27
CA VAL A 130 1.53 -5.10 18.83
C VAL A 130 0.22 -4.48 18.36
N LEU A 131 0.12 -3.15 18.34
CA LEU A 131 -1.11 -2.46 17.92
C LEU A 131 -1.44 -2.68 16.44
N VAL A 132 -0.44 -2.61 15.57
CA VAL A 132 -0.60 -2.85 14.13
C VAL A 132 -0.87 -4.33 13.85
N ASP A 133 -0.19 -5.25 14.56
CA ASP A 133 -0.47 -6.69 14.46
C ASP A 133 -1.93 -7.00 14.79
N TRP A 134 -2.46 -6.43 15.88
CA TRP A 134 -3.87 -6.54 16.23
C TRP A 134 -4.79 -5.89 15.17
N LEU A 135 -4.41 -4.72 14.62
CA LEU A 135 -5.19 -4.05 13.58
C LEU A 135 -5.34 -4.91 12.32
N ILE A 136 -4.29 -5.65 11.95
CA ILE A 136 -4.31 -6.62 10.84
C ILE A 136 -5.29 -7.77 11.13
N GLN A 137 -5.35 -8.25 12.37
CA GLN A 137 -6.34 -9.27 12.76
C GLN A 137 -7.78 -8.75 12.64
N VAL A 138 -8.02 -7.49 13.05
CA VAL A 138 -9.34 -6.85 12.92
C VAL A 138 -9.70 -6.65 11.45
N HIS A 139 -8.75 -6.17 10.64
CA HIS A 139 -8.89 -6.01 9.20
C HIS A 139 -9.31 -7.32 8.51
N GLU A 140 -8.59 -8.42 8.81
CA GLU A 140 -8.89 -9.74 8.24
C GLU A 140 -10.24 -10.29 8.74
N TYR A 141 -10.58 -10.08 10.02
CA TYR A 141 -11.87 -10.55 10.56
C TYR A 141 -13.07 -9.84 9.91
N LEU A 142 -12.91 -8.56 9.58
CA LEU A 142 -13.93 -7.76 8.91
C LEU A 142 -13.94 -7.95 7.39
N ALA A 143 -13.00 -8.74 6.84
CA ALA A 143 -12.86 -8.99 5.40
C ALA A 143 -12.77 -7.70 4.57
N LEU A 144 -11.95 -6.75 5.03
CA LEU A 144 -11.75 -5.45 4.40
C LEU A 144 -10.69 -5.54 3.29
N GLU A 145 -10.74 -4.59 2.36
CA GLU A 145 -9.75 -4.44 1.29
C GLU A 145 -8.37 -4.04 1.82
N GLU A 146 -7.31 -4.37 1.09
CA GLU A 146 -5.93 -4.09 1.52
C GLU A 146 -5.66 -2.58 1.60
N GLU A 147 -6.22 -1.82 0.66
CA GLU A 147 -6.25 -0.36 0.63
C GLU A 147 -6.68 0.23 1.98
N THR A 148 -7.74 -0.34 2.57
CA THR A 148 -8.28 0.06 3.87
C THR A 148 -7.26 -0.10 5.00
N LEU A 149 -6.50 -1.20 5.02
CA LEU A 149 -5.46 -1.45 6.02
C LEU A 149 -4.32 -0.43 5.90
N TYR A 150 -3.81 -0.23 4.69
CA TYR A 150 -2.70 0.67 4.43
C TYR A 150 -3.07 2.12 4.77
N LEU A 151 -4.27 2.57 4.39
CA LEU A 151 -4.78 3.88 4.78
C LEU A 151 -4.95 3.99 6.30
N ALA A 152 -5.52 2.98 6.97
CA ALA A 152 -5.70 3.00 8.42
C ALA A 152 -4.37 3.16 9.18
N VAL A 153 -3.33 2.42 8.77
CA VAL A 153 -1.99 2.50 9.38
C VAL A 153 -1.32 3.84 9.08
N TYR A 154 -1.49 4.38 7.87
CA TYR A 154 -1.01 5.72 7.52
C TYR A 154 -1.65 6.80 8.42
N LEU A 155 -2.97 6.80 8.57
CA LEU A 155 -3.70 7.74 9.42
C LEU A 155 -3.30 7.60 10.90
N LEU A 156 -3.07 6.37 11.37
CA LEU A 156 -2.57 6.09 12.72
C LEU A 156 -1.19 6.72 12.93
N ASN A 157 -0.24 6.48 12.02
CA ASN A 157 1.11 7.04 12.09
C ASN A 157 1.07 8.57 12.06
N PHE A 158 0.25 9.16 11.19
CA PHE A 158 0.06 10.61 11.10
C PHE A 158 -0.46 11.21 12.41
N TYR A 159 -1.46 10.58 13.03
CA TYR A 159 -1.97 11.09 14.29
C TYR A 159 -0.93 11.03 15.41
N LEU A 160 -0.15 9.95 15.45
CA LEU A 160 0.86 9.74 16.47
C LEU A 160 2.09 10.65 16.31
N SER A 161 2.44 11.08 15.09
CA SER A 161 3.50 12.08 14.87
C SER A 161 3.09 13.46 15.37
N GLU A 162 1.81 13.81 15.24
CA GLU A 162 1.27 15.13 15.61
C GLU A 162 0.84 15.25 17.08
N ARG A 163 0.45 14.14 17.72
CA ARG A 163 -0.16 14.16 19.06
C ARG A 163 0.31 13.04 19.97
N ARG A 164 0.64 13.44 21.20
CA ARG A 164 0.77 12.50 22.31
C ARG A 164 -0.61 11.96 22.70
N ILE A 165 -0.67 10.65 22.89
CA ILE A 165 -1.86 9.95 23.34
C ILE A 165 -1.47 9.03 24.50
N HIS A 166 -2.39 8.86 25.45
CA HIS A 166 -2.19 7.88 26.51
C HIS A 166 -2.27 6.47 25.93
N THR A 167 -1.39 5.60 26.41
CA THR A 167 -1.31 4.18 26.00
C THR A 167 -2.66 3.48 26.04
N SER A 168 -3.49 3.77 27.04
CA SER A 168 -4.83 3.20 27.14
C SER A 168 -5.69 3.51 25.92
N LYS A 169 -5.58 4.70 25.32
CA LYS A 169 -6.41 5.13 24.19
C LYS A 169 -5.84 4.73 22.81
N LEU A 170 -4.75 3.97 22.75
CA LEU A 170 -4.13 3.55 21.48
C LEU A 170 -5.05 2.64 20.66
N GLN A 171 -5.71 1.67 21.30
CA GLN A 171 -6.63 0.78 20.60
C GLN A 171 -7.83 1.54 20.03
N LEU A 172 -8.39 2.49 20.81
CA LEU A 172 -9.45 3.39 20.34
C LEU A 172 -9.01 4.20 19.13
N LEU A 173 -7.78 4.74 19.15
CA LEU A 173 -7.22 5.49 18.02
C LEU A 173 -7.09 4.60 16.78
N ALA A 174 -6.49 3.42 16.90
CA ALA A 174 -6.29 2.50 15.79
C ALA A 174 -7.62 2.04 15.16
N SER A 175 -8.61 1.64 15.97
CA SER A 175 -9.97 1.33 15.48
C SER A 175 -10.64 2.53 14.81
N THR A 176 -10.40 3.73 15.31
CA THR A 176 -10.97 4.95 14.70
C THR A 176 -10.32 5.24 13.35
N CYS A 177 -9.00 5.08 13.22
CA CYS A 177 -8.30 5.22 11.94
C CYS A 177 -8.80 4.19 10.93
N LEU A 178 -9.02 2.94 11.36
CA LEU A 178 -9.66 1.91 10.51
C LEU A 178 -11.08 2.30 10.10
N PHE A 179 -11.89 2.81 11.03
CA PHE A 179 -13.24 3.28 10.72
C PHE A 179 -13.26 4.41 9.69
N ILE A 180 -12.31 5.34 9.78
CA ILE A 180 -12.15 6.41 8.80
C ILE A 180 -11.74 5.82 7.46
N ALA A 181 -10.76 4.90 7.42
CA ALA A 181 -10.33 4.24 6.19
C ALA A 181 -11.47 3.46 5.52
N CYS A 182 -12.29 2.73 6.29
CA CYS A 182 -13.46 2.03 5.76
C CYS A 182 -14.43 2.99 5.07
N LYS A 183 -14.64 4.20 5.60
CA LYS A 183 -15.52 5.18 4.95
C LYS A 183 -14.97 5.78 3.66
N ILE A 184 -13.69 5.56 3.38
CA ILE A 184 -13.03 6.02 2.16
C ILE A 184 -13.00 4.90 1.11
N GLU A 185 -12.62 3.70 1.52
CA GLU A 185 -12.31 2.61 0.59
C GLU A 185 -13.44 1.58 0.46
N GLU A 186 -14.27 1.41 1.49
CA GLU A 186 -15.25 0.30 1.53
C GLU A 186 -16.63 0.73 1.04
N SER A 187 -17.22 -0.14 0.22
CA SER A 187 -18.64 -0.01 -0.14
C SER A 187 -19.56 -0.34 1.04
N LEU A 188 -19.13 -1.26 1.92
CA LEU A 188 -19.88 -1.71 3.09
C LEU A 188 -19.10 -1.39 4.36
N ILE A 189 -19.44 -0.28 4.98
CA ILE A 189 -18.76 0.21 6.18
C ILE A 189 -19.27 -0.55 7.41
N PRO A 190 -18.40 -1.09 8.27
CA PRO A 190 -18.81 -1.75 9.52
C PRO A 190 -19.50 -0.76 10.45
N GLU A 191 -20.51 -1.22 11.19
CA GLU A 191 -21.15 -0.37 12.18
C GLU A 191 -20.20 -0.04 13.34
N PRO A 192 -20.31 1.15 13.97
CA PRO A 192 -19.50 1.49 15.13
C PRO A 192 -19.60 0.47 16.28
N ALA A 193 -20.73 -0.23 16.41
CA ALA A 193 -20.92 -1.27 17.41
C ALA A 193 -20.01 -2.48 17.16
N GLU A 194 -19.83 -2.89 15.90
CA GLU A 194 -18.93 -3.99 15.53
C GLU A 194 -17.48 -3.65 15.86
N LEU A 195 -17.04 -2.41 15.60
CA LEU A 195 -15.71 -1.95 16.01
C LEU A 195 -15.53 -1.87 17.54
N CYS A 196 -16.56 -1.47 18.29
CA CYS A 196 -16.52 -1.50 19.75
C CYS A 196 -16.35 -2.93 20.26
N PHE A 197 -17.06 -3.88 19.67
CA PHE A 197 -16.93 -5.31 19.96
C PHE A 197 -15.51 -5.82 19.69
N MET A 198 -14.88 -5.42 18.57
CA MET A 198 -13.49 -5.81 18.26
C MET A 198 -12.47 -5.30 19.32
N MET A 199 -12.78 -4.19 19.99
CA MET A 199 -12.00 -3.68 21.11
C MET A 199 -12.33 -4.38 22.45
N GLY A 200 -13.24 -5.36 22.46
CA GLY A 200 -13.75 -6.01 23.67
C GLY A 200 -14.61 -5.07 24.50
N ASP A 201 -15.38 -4.19 23.84
CA ASP A 201 -16.28 -3.20 24.46
C ASP A 201 -15.63 -2.28 25.50
N ALA A 202 -14.29 -2.13 25.43
CA ALA A 202 -13.54 -1.22 26.28
C ALA A 202 -13.90 0.26 26.03
N TYR A 203 -14.49 0.57 24.87
CA TYR A 203 -14.94 1.90 24.47
C TYR A 203 -16.31 1.84 23.83
N GLY A 204 -17.15 2.82 24.12
CA GLY A 204 -18.47 2.93 23.50
C GLY A 204 -18.47 3.73 22.20
N LYS A 205 -19.56 3.60 21.42
CA LYS A 205 -19.80 4.37 20.18
C LYS A 205 -19.55 5.88 20.33
N LYS A 206 -19.96 6.47 21.45
CA LYS A 206 -19.76 7.91 21.71
C LYS A 206 -18.28 8.30 21.80
N GLU A 207 -17.43 7.42 22.33
CA GLU A 207 -15.99 7.68 22.42
C GLU A 207 -15.31 7.50 21.07
N LEU A 208 -15.69 6.49 20.31
CA LEU A 208 -15.21 6.26 18.94
C LEU A 208 -15.52 7.48 18.04
N LEU A 209 -16.77 7.94 18.01
CA LEU A 209 -17.14 9.14 17.24
C LEU A 209 -16.49 10.43 17.76
N LYS A 210 -16.16 10.52 19.05
CA LYS A 210 -15.37 11.65 19.59
C LYS A 210 -13.93 11.58 19.12
N MET A 211 -13.32 10.39 19.09
CA MET A 211 -11.97 10.20 18.59
C MET A 211 -11.90 10.49 17.09
N GLU A 212 -12.88 10.03 16.32
CA GLU A 212 -12.99 10.30 14.88
C GLU A 212 -12.90 11.78 14.56
N ARG A 213 -13.71 12.61 15.24
CA ARG A 213 -13.65 14.07 15.07
C ARG A 213 -12.26 14.63 15.38
N LYS A 214 -11.58 14.09 16.40
CA LYS A 214 -10.21 14.53 16.75
C LYS A 214 -9.21 14.14 15.67
N VAL A 215 -9.33 12.93 15.11
CA VAL A 215 -8.44 12.45 14.05
C VAL A 215 -8.63 13.30 12.79
N LEU A 216 -9.86 13.46 12.31
CA LEU A 216 -10.17 14.28 11.14
C LEU A 216 -9.74 15.75 11.30
N TYR A 217 -9.94 16.33 12.48
CA TYR A 217 -9.50 17.69 12.76
C TYR A 217 -7.97 17.85 12.69
N ARG A 218 -7.21 16.82 13.09
CA ARG A 218 -5.73 16.85 13.02
C ARG A 218 -5.22 16.66 11.60
N LEU A 219 -5.87 15.80 10.83
CA LEU A 219 -5.60 15.60 9.41
C LEU A 219 -6.03 16.79 8.55
N ARG A 220 -6.80 17.75 9.11
CA ARG A 220 -7.46 18.82 8.34
C ARG A 220 -8.29 18.28 7.18
N PHE A 221 -8.88 17.09 7.39
CA PHE A 221 -9.60 16.32 6.36
C PHE A 221 -8.77 15.96 5.12
N ASP A 222 -7.45 16.07 5.17
CA ASP A 222 -6.59 15.49 4.15
C ASP A 222 -6.45 13.99 4.42
N LEU A 223 -7.20 13.21 3.66
CA LEU A 223 -7.18 11.74 3.68
C LEU A 223 -6.52 11.19 2.42
N SER A 224 -5.85 12.05 1.65
CA SER A 224 -5.11 11.60 0.47
C SER A 224 -3.92 10.75 0.92
N TYR A 225 -3.79 9.57 0.32
CA TYR A 225 -2.67 8.68 0.56
C TYR A 225 -2.38 7.91 -0.72
N THR A 226 -1.14 8.00 -1.19
CA THR A 226 -0.70 7.20 -2.34
C THR A 226 -0.40 5.80 -1.85
N GLN A 227 -1.28 4.86 -2.15
CA GLN A 227 -1.21 3.52 -1.61
C GLN A 227 -0.14 2.65 -2.31
N PRO A 228 0.74 1.97 -1.55
CA PRO A 228 1.71 1.01 -2.09
C PRO A 228 1.04 -0.14 -2.87
N VAL A 229 -0.17 -0.53 -2.46
CA VAL A 229 -0.95 -1.61 -3.10
C VAL A 229 -1.25 -1.30 -4.57
N HIS A 230 -1.57 -0.04 -4.91
CA HIS A 230 -1.81 0.37 -6.30
C HIS A 230 -0.56 0.21 -7.17
N PHE A 231 0.61 0.64 -6.64
CA PHE A 231 1.87 0.42 -7.35
C PHE A 231 2.17 -1.06 -7.53
N LEU A 232 1.97 -1.88 -6.50
CA LEU A 232 2.22 -3.31 -6.59
C LEU A 232 1.33 -3.98 -7.64
N ARG A 233 0.03 -3.66 -7.68
CA ARG A 233 -0.91 -4.21 -8.67
C ARG A 233 -0.50 -3.83 -10.09
N LEU A 234 -0.25 -2.54 -10.34
CA LEU A 234 0.19 -2.06 -11.65
C LEU A 234 1.51 -2.71 -12.09
N LEU A 235 2.53 -2.77 -11.21
CA LEU A 235 3.82 -3.37 -11.52
C LEU A 235 3.71 -4.89 -11.76
N SER A 236 2.84 -5.58 -11.02
CA SER A 236 2.66 -7.02 -11.17
C SER A 236 1.97 -7.36 -12.50
N LEU A 237 0.94 -6.61 -12.88
CA LEU A 237 0.19 -6.82 -14.13
C LEU A 237 1.01 -6.44 -15.36
N THR A 238 1.65 -5.28 -15.34
CA THR A 238 2.57 -4.86 -16.42
C THR A 238 3.76 -5.82 -16.56
N GLY A 239 4.26 -6.35 -15.44
CA GLY A 239 5.30 -7.38 -15.40
C GLY A 239 4.83 -8.80 -15.75
N LYS A 240 3.52 -9.00 -15.96
CA LYS A 240 2.89 -10.32 -16.17
C LYS A 240 3.32 -11.34 -15.11
N CYS A 241 3.39 -10.88 -13.86
CA CYS A 241 3.83 -11.70 -12.74
C CYS A 241 2.75 -12.74 -12.40
N PRO A 242 3.13 -14.01 -12.15
CA PRO A 242 2.22 -15.00 -11.60
C PRO A 242 1.61 -14.53 -10.28
N GLU A 243 0.36 -14.90 -10.03
CA GLU A 243 -0.39 -14.53 -8.82
C GLU A 243 0.37 -14.84 -7.52
N LYS A 244 1.09 -15.98 -7.47
CA LYS A 244 1.95 -16.35 -6.34
C LYS A 244 3.02 -15.30 -6.01
N ILE A 245 3.61 -14.67 -7.03
CA ILE A 245 4.59 -13.59 -6.84
C ILE A 245 3.89 -12.36 -6.27
N SER A 246 2.70 -12.01 -6.79
CA SER A 246 1.91 -10.88 -6.32
C SER A 246 1.51 -11.03 -4.85
N PHE A 247 1.03 -12.22 -4.44
CA PHE A 247 0.72 -12.51 -3.03
C PHE A 247 1.97 -12.47 -2.15
N LEU A 248 3.08 -13.04 -2.60
CA LEU A 248 4.33 -13.03 -1.84
C LEU A 248 4.89 -11.61 -1.69
N ALA A 249 4.78 -10.77 -2.72
CA ALA A 249 5.16 -9.37 -2.66
C ALA A 249 4.26 -8.61 -1.67
N MET A 250 2.94 -8.83 -1.73
CA MET A 250 2.00 -8.22 -0.80
C MET A 250 2.28 -8.64 0.65
N TYR A 251 2.64 -9.90 0.88
CA TYR A 251 3.10 -10.40 2.18
C TYR A 251 4.32 -9.62 2.69
N PHE A 252 5.38 -9.47 1.87
CA PHE A 252 6.55 -8.68 2.27
C PHE A 252 6.23 -7.22 2.55
N MET A 253 5.36 -6.63 1.74
CA MET A 253 4.91 -5.25 1.90
C MET A 253 4.08 -5.06 3.17
N GLU A 254 3.27 -6.04 3.57
CA GLU A 254 2.45 -5.95 4.78
C GLU A 254 3.31 -6.11 6.04
N LEU A 255 4.35 -6.96 6.00
CA LEU A 255 5.30 -7.11 7.10
C LEU A 255 5.96 -5.78 7.50
N THR A 256 6.17 -4.86 6.55
CA THR A 256 6.77 -3.55 6.85
C THR A 256 5.83 -2.63 7.61
N LEU A 257 4.50 -2.84 7.58
CA LEU A 257 3.55 -2.05 8.36
C LEU A 257 3.82 -2.15 9.86
N ARG A 258 4.29 -3.31 10.33
CA ARG A 258 4.61 -3.57 11.74
C ARG A 258 5.92 -2.91 12.18
N GLU A 259 6.85 -2.70 11.24
CA GLU A 259 8.14 -2.05 11.51
C GLU A 259 8.00 -0.53 11.51
N ALA A 260 8.65 0.15 12.45
CA ALA A 260 8.65 1.61 12.48
C ALA A 260 9.39 2.19 11.25
N ASP A 261 10.44 1.52 10.77
CA ASP A 261 11.22 1.97 9.61
C ASP A 261 10.41 1.93 8.30
N GLY A 262 9.34 1.14 8.22
CA GLY A 262 8.52 1.01 7.01
C GLY A 262 7.80 2.29 6.61
N MET A 263 7.48 3.18 7.56
CA MET A 263 6.81 4.45 7.27
C MET A 263 7.70 5.49 6.59
N MET A 264 9.00 5.22 6.53
CA MET A 264 10.04 6.08 5.96
C MET A 264 10.32 5.78 4.48
N ILE A 265 9.66 4.77 3.93
CA ILE A 265 9.90 4.27 2.58
C ILE A 265 8.81 4.80 1.65
N GLU A 266 9.22 5.30 0.49
CA GLU A 266 8.27 5.73 -0.55
C GLU A 266 7.38 4.55 -1.02
N PRO A 267 6.07 4.78 -1.20
CA PRO A 267 5.15 3.74 -1.67
C PRO A 267 5.59 2.96 -2.91
N ALA A 268 6.13 3.63 -3.94
CA ALA A 268 6.59 2.95 -5.15
C ALA A 268 7.86 2.13 -4.90
N LEU A 269 8.80 2.66 -4.09
CA LEU A 269 10.01 1.94 -3.67
C LEU A 269 9.67 0.70 -2.87
N LEU A 270 8.69 0.81 -1.98
CA LEU A 270 8.19 -0.29 -1.17
C LEU A 270 7.59 -1.40 -2.06
N ALA A 271 6.70 -1.04 -2.99
CA ALA A 271 6.08 -1.99 -3.91
C ALA A 271 7.11 -2.68 -4.82
N CYS A 272 8.05 -1.91 -5.39
CA CYS A 272 9.10 -2.45 -6.26
C CYS A 272 10.05 -3.39 -5.51
N ALA A 273 10.49 -3.01 -4.30
CA ALA A 273 11.34 -3.87 -3.47
C ALA A 273 10.63 -5.17 -3.08
N ALA A 274 9.35 -5.09 -2.72
CA ALA A 274 8.55 -6.27 -2.38
C ALA A 274 8.41 -7.23 -3.57
N LEU A 275 8.10 -6.70 -4.76
CA LEU A 275 7.97 -7.48 -5.98
C LEU A 275 9.31 -8.13 -6.37
N ARG A 276 10.41 -7.37 -6.29
CA ARG A 276 11.75 -7.87 -6.58
C ARG A 276 12.15 -9.00 -5.63
N LEU A 277 11.89 -8.85 -4.33
CA LEU A 277 12.19 -9.89 -3.35
C LEU A 277 11.37 -11.15 -3.60
N ALA A 278 10.07 -11.01 -3.90
CA ALA A 278 9.19 -12.11 -4.22
C ALA A 278 9.66 -12.89 -5.45
N GLN A 279 10.04 -12.19 -6.53
CA GLN A 279 10.61 -12.81 -7.73
C GLN A 279 11.86 -13.62 -7.41
N VAL A 280 12.80 -13.05 -6.65
CA VAL A 280 14.05 -13.75 -6.29
C VAL A 280 13.76 -15.00 -5.46
N VAL A 281 12.86 -14.93 -4.48
CA VAL A 281 12.50 -16.08 -3.64
C VAL A 281 11.87 -17.20 -4.48
N VAL A 282 10.97 -16.88 -5.41
CA VAL A 282 10.35 -17.87 -6.30
C VAL A 282 11.36 -18.46 -7.30
N THR A 283 12.25 -17.64 -7.86
CA THR A 283 13.35 -18.10 -8.74
C THR A 283 14.26 -19.10 -8.01
N LEU A 284 14.57 -18.85 -6.73
CA LEU A 284 15.35 -19.78 -5.92
C LEU A 284 14.61 -21.10 -5.61
N SER A 285 13.27 -21.06 -5.57
CA SER A 285 12.44 -22.23 -5.30
C SER A 285 12.35 -23.17 -6.51
N CYS A 286 12.11 -22.59 -7.69
CA CYS A 286 11.78 -23.35 -8.90
C CYS A 286 12.95 -23.53 -9.87
N GLY A 287 14.10 -22.88 -9.65
CA GLY A 287 15.26 -22.94 -10.56
C GLY A 287 15.02 -22.34 -11.96
N LEU A 288 13.82 -21.82 -12.21
CA LEU A 288 13.46 -21.10 -13.44
C LEU A 288 14.20 -19.77 -13.46
N GLN A 289 15.07 -19.56 -14.45
CA GLN A 289 15.54 -18.22 -14.79
C GLN A 289 14.33 -17.40 -15.25
N MET A 290 13.70 -16.72 -14.31
CA MET A 290 12.72 -15.72 -14.66
C MET A 290 13.46 -14.59 -15.36
N SER A 291 12.97 -14.19 -16.53
CA SER A 291 13.37 -12.93 -17.15
C SER A 291 13.32 -11.83 -16.08
N PRO A 292 14.25 -10.87 -16.03
CA PRO A 292 14.16 -9.72 -15.13
C PRO A 292 12.96 -8.86 -15.54
N ALA A 293 11.76 -9.33 -15.24
CA ALA A 293 10.49 -8.71 -15.52
C ALA A 293 9.96 -8.08 -14.23
N VAL A 294 10.82 -7.39 -13.49
CA VAL A 294 10.33 -6.07 -13.06
C VAL A 294 10.21 -5.32 -14.37
N PRO A 295 9.00 -4.95 -14.80
CA PRO A 295 8.87 -4.24 -16.06
C PRO A 295 9.83 -3.05 -16.01
N ARG A 296 10.61 -2.85 -17.10
CA ARG A 296 11.57 -1.73 -17.22
C ARG A 296 10.93 -0.36 -17.01
N LEU A 297 9.59 -0.34 -16.91
CA LEU A 297 8.69 0.70 -16.44
C LEU A 297 9.23 1.51 -15.26
N TYR A 298 9.95 0.87 -14.32
CA TYR A 298 10.47 1.58 -13.16
C TYR A 298 11.68 0.88 -12.51
N SER A 299 12.90 1.30 -12.87
CA SER A 299 14.12 0.72 -12.29
C SER A 299 14.72 1.65 -11.23
N TYR A 300 14.30 1.48 -9.98
CA TYR A 300 15.21 1.80 -8.89
C TYR A 300 16.49 0.98 -9.06
N SER A 301 17.63 1.60 -8.77
CA SER A 301 18.88 0.88 -8.68
C SER A 301 18.79 -0.17 -7.56
N ASP A 302 19.54 -1.28 -7.71
CA ASP A 302 19.65 -2.28 -6.64
C ASP A 302 20.15 -1.65 -5.32
N ALA A 303 20.90 -0.54 -5.41
CA ALA A 303 21.36 0.22 -4.25
C ALA A 303 20.22 0.91 -3.48
N GLU A 304 19.26 1.50 -4.19
CA GLU A 304 18.08 2.14 -3.58
C GLU A 304 17.14 1.13 -2.95
N LEU A 305 16.97 -0.04 -3.60
CA LEU A 305 16.10 -1.10 -3.09
C LEU A 305 16.67 -1.81 -1.86
N LEU A 306 18.01 -1.82 -1.70
CA LEU A 306 18.70 -2.64 -0.71
C LEU A 306 18.18 -2.42 0.73
N GLY A 307 17.92 -1.18 1.12
CA GLY A 307 17.41 -0.85 2.45
C GLY A 307 16.04 -1.50 2.73
N SER A 308 15.11 -1.34 1.79
CA SER A 308 13.76 -1.92 1.85
C SER A 308 13.78 -3.44 1.80
N LEU A 309 14.62 -4.02 0.95
CA LEU A 309 14.82 -5.48 0.84
C LEU A 309 15.35 -6.06 2.15
N GLN A 310 16.33 -5.41 2.77
CA GLN A 310 16.86 -5.81 4.07
C GLN A 310 15.83 -5.69 5.19
N LEU A 311 14.97 -4.67 5.17
CA LEU A 311 13.88 -4.54 6.12
C LEU A 311 12.90 -5.72 5.97
N MET A 312 12.36 -5.94 4.77
CA MET A 312 11.40 -7.02 4.49
C MET A 312 11.96 -8.39 4.84
N ALA A 313 13.19 -8.68 4.44
CA ALA A 313 13.83 -9.97 4.74
C ALA A 313 14.03 -10.17 6.24
N ARG A 314 14.43 -9.13 6.99
CA ARG A 314 14.55 -9.21 8.47
C ARG A 314 13.19 -9.42 9.12
N SER A 315 12.15 -8.75 8.66
CA SER A 315 10.79 -8.90 9.19
C SER A 315 10.19 -10.27 8.88
N ALA A 316 10.44 -10.82 7.69
CA ALA A 316 10.02 -12.16 7.32
C ALA A 316 10.65 -13.23 8.22
N LEU A 317 11.93 -13.08 8.58
CA LEU A 317 12.61 -14.00 9.50
C LEU A 317 12.11 -13.94 10.96
N ARG A 318 11.39 -12.88 11.32
CA ARG A 318 10.79 -12.70 12.65
C ARG A 318 9.27 -12.86 12.61
N SER A 319 8.72 -13.33 11.49
CA SER A 319 7.29 -13.33 11.24
C SER A 319 6.56 -14.54 11.81
N ASP A 320 7.29 -15.54 12.31
CA ASP A 320 6.73 -16.79 12.81
C ASP A 320 5.54 -16.52 13.75
N ALA A 321 4.37 -17.00 13.32
CA ALA A 321 3.08 -16.94 14.03
C ALA A 321 2.45 -15.54 14.25
N ASN A 322 2.93 -14.48 13.61
CA ASN A 322 2.27 -13.16 13.66
C ASN A 322 1.00 -13.11 12.79
N SER A 323 0.22 -12.02 12.88
CA SER A 323 -1.07 -11.94 12.17
C SER A 323 -0.93 -11.92 10.65
N THR A 324 0.07 -11.21 10.10
CA THR A 324 0.39 -11.21 8.67
C THR A 324 0.76 -12.62 8.18
N TRP A 325 1.56 -13.38 8.94
CA TRP A 325 1.93 -14.75 8.60
C TRP A 325 0.69 -15.65 8.53
N GLN A 326 -0.20 -15.55 9.52
CA GLN A 326 -1.46 -16.31 9.55
C GLN A 326 -2.42 -15.93 8.42
N LYS A 327 -2.46 -14.64 8.05
CA LYS A 327 -3.26 -14.15 6.92
C LYS A 327 -2.79 -14.76 5.60
N PHE A 328 -1.48 -14.77 5.36
CA PHE A 328 -0.88 -15.27 4.12
C PHE A 328 -0.57 -16.78 4.13
N SER A 329 -0.79 -17.48 5.24
CA SER A 329 -0.69 -18.94 5.32
C SER A 329 -1.98 -19.63 4.85
N ARG A 330 -3.01 -18.86 4.51
CA ARG A 330 -4.31 -19.38 4.05
C ARG A 330 -4.22 -19.87 2.60
N PRO A 331 -4.98 -20.92 2.22
CA PRO A 331 -5.02 -21.40 0.83
C PRO A 331 -5.43 -20.33 -0.19
N GLN A 332 -6.30 -19.39 0.20
CA GLN A 332 -6.74 -18.27 -0.64
C GLN A 332 -5.59 -17.32 -1.02
N ARG A 333 -4.49 -17.32 -0.25
CA ARG A 333 -3.27 -16.55 -0.51
C ARG A 333 -2.11 -17.45 -0.96
N LEU A 334 -2.42 -18.65 -1.45
CA LEU A 334 -1.47 -19.66 -1.94
C LEU A 334 -0.40 -20.06 -0.91
N GLU A 335 -0.71 -19.90 0.38
CA GLU A 335 0.17 -20.27 1.50
C GLU A 335 1.59 -19.68 1.39
N VAL A 336 1.71 -18.49 0.77
CA VAL A 336 3.02 -17.88 0.45
C VAL A 336 3.89 -17.60 1.67
N SER A 337 3.30 -17.42 2.86
CA SER A 337 4.06 -17.23 4.09
C SER A 337 4.71 -18.52 4.62
N ALA A 338 4.24 -19.69 4.16
CA ALA A 338 4.78 -21.00 4.48
C ALA A 338 5.76 -21.53 3.41
N GLU A 339 6.09 -20.72 2.40
CA GLU A 339 6.98 -21.13 1.32
C GLU A 339 8.37 -21.55 1.87
N PRO A 340 8.88 -22.76 1.55
CA PRO A 340 10.15 -23.26 2.09
C PRO A 340 11.35 -22.39 1.68
N ALA A 341 11.23 -21.65 0.58
CA ALA A 341 12.27 -20.75 0.13
C ALA A 341 12.43 -19.48 0.98
N LEU A 342 11.50 -19.19 1.90
CA LEU A 342 11.65 -18.15 2.92
C LEU A 342 12.64 -18.52 4.04
N SER A 343 13.39 -19.60 3.89
CA SER A 343 14.43 -19.98 4.85
C SER A 343 15.48 -18.88 5.09
N ALA A 344 15.99 -18.81 6.32
CA ALA A 344 17.06 -17.88 6.71
C ALA A 344 18.29 -17.93 5.80
N LYS A 345 18.62 -19.11 5.27
CA LYS A 345 19.73 -19.29 4.33
C LYS A 345 19.46 -18.57 3.01
N ASN A 346 18.26 -18.72 2.47
CA ASN A 346 17.89 -18.13 1.18
C ASN A 346 17.72 -16.63 1.28
N LEU A 347 17.00 -16.13 2.28
CA LEU A 347 16.83 -14.68 2.47
C LEU A 347 18.17 -13.96 2.71
N ARG A 348 19.09 -14.56 3.49
CA ARG A 348 20.46 -14.03 3.65
C ARG A 348 21.25 -14.10 2.34
N ARG A 349 21.10 -15.16 1.55
CA ARG A 349 21.72 -15.27 0.23
C ARG A 349 21.20 -14.21 -0.72
N CYS A 350 19.91 -13.90 -0.72
CA CYS A 350 19.31 -12.83 -1.52
C CYS A 350 19.92 -11.47 -1.18
N ILE A 351 19.98 -11.13 0.12
CA ILE A 351 20.60 -9.89 0.59
C ILE A 351 22.09 -9.84 0.20
N GLY A 352 22.80 -10.96 0.36
CA GLY A 352 24.22 -11.12 0.02
C GLY A 352 24.50 -10.93 -1.47
N SER A 353 23.73 -11.57 -2.36
CA SER A 353 23.90 -11.46 -3.81
C SER A 353 23.67 -10.03 -4.31
N LEU A 354 22.67 -9.35 -3.75
CA LEU A 354 22.36 -7.95 -4.08
C LEU A 354 23.44 -6.99 -3.55
N SER A 355 24.05 -7.32 -2.41
CA SER A 355 25.18 -6.55 -1.87
C SER A 355 26.51 -6.75 -2.61
N LEU A 356 26.72 -7.90 -3.25
CA LEU A 356 27.92 -8.17 -4.07
C LEU A 356 27.85 -7.48 -5.44
N GLN A 357 26.66 -7.33 -6.02
CA GLN A 357 26.45 -6.52 -7.23
C GLN A 357 26.78 -5.03 -6.99
N ARG A 358 26.62 -4.53 -5.76
CA ARG A 358 27.06 -3.19 -5.35
C ARG A 358 28.59 -3.00 -5.41
N GLN A 359 29.37 -4.04 -5.09
CA GLN A 359 30.84 -3.98 -5.15
C GLN A 359 31.36 -4.07 -6.58
N ALA A 360 30.66 -4.80 -7.46
CA ALA A 360 31.01 -4.87 -8.88
C ALA A 360 30.67 -3.59 -9.67
N ALA A 361 29.69 -2.81 -9.21
CA ALA A 361 29.23 -1.58 -9.88
C ALA A 361 29.98 -0.29 -9.46
N CYS A 362 30.77 -0.33 -8.38
CA CYS A 362 31.67 0.77 -8.01
C CYS A 362 33.12 0.36 -8.32
N PRO A 363 33.65 0.61 -9.53
CA PRO A 363 35.09 0.57 -9.69
C PRO A 363 35.67 1.66 -8.81
N VAL A 364 36.51 1.26 -7.86
CA VAL A 364 37.34 2.17 -7.08
C VAL A 364 38.15 2.98 -8.08
N THR A 365 37.82 4.27 -8.22
CA THR A 365 38.70 5.22 -8.88
C THR A 365 39.81 5.53 -7.88
N ASP A 366 40.98 4.96 -8.11
CA ASP A 366 42.24 5.29 -7.43
C ASP A 366 42.63 6.76 -7.65
#